data_AF-A0AAN0J6Z7-F1
#
_entry.id   AF-A0AAN0J6Z7-F1
#
_cell.length_a   1.000
_cell.length_b   1.000
_cell.length_c   1.000
_cell.angle_alpha   90.00
_cell.angle_beta   90.00
_cell.angle_gamma   90.00
#
_symmetry.space_group_name_H-M   'P 1'
#
loop_
_entity.id
_entity.type
_entity.pdbx_description
1 polymer ?
#
loop_
_entity_poly.entity_id
_entity_poly.type
_entity_poly.pdbx_seq_one_letter_code
_entity_poly.pdbx_strand_id
1 'polypeptide(L)'
;MRSFLESLGSWNVTEPKNGSIKTKYFVVPPLNDTQIPYTRVNHNKYMVTDKAAYVGTSNWSGDYFISTGGVSCIVKKPNITDPDSLSIPEELKLVFERDWDSSYTFDINTVEQPPYCHDNK
;
A
#
# COMPACT_ATOMS: atom_id res chain seq x y z
N MET A 1 -7.89 6.64 -11.78
CA MET A 1 -7.21 5.74 -10.80
C MET A 1 -8.11 4.60 -10.34
N ARG A 2 -9.40 4.85 -10.03
CA ARG A 2 -10.37 3.81 -9.67
C ARG A 2 -10.43 2.63 -10.63
N SER A 3 -10.59 2.88 -11.93
CA SER A 3 -10.66 1.81 -12.95
C SER A 3 -9.42 0.90 -12.98
N PHE A 4 -8.24 1.45 -12.66
CA PHE A 4 -7.02 0.65 -12.53
C PHE A 4 -7.10 -0.30 -11.34
N LEU A 5 -7.51 0.19 -10.16
CA LEU A 5 -7.67 -0.64 -8.97
C LEU A 5 -8.79 -1.67 -9.10
N GLU A 6 -9.87 -1.34 -9.81
CA GLU A 6 -10.95 -2.28 -10.16
C GLU A 6 -10.46 -3.38 -11.11
N SER A 7 -9.61 -3.03 -12.08
CA SER A 7 -9.00 -4.03 -12.97
C SER A 7 -8.15 -5.04 -12.20
N LEU A 8 -7.44 -4.62 -11.14
CA LEU A 8 -6.73 -5.54 -10.25
C LEU A 8 -7.69 -6.44 -9.46
N GLY A 9 -8.83 -5.89 -9.00
CA GLY A 9 -9.87 -6.65 -8.32
C GLY A 9 -10.53 -7.72 -9.19
N SER A 10 -10.65 -7.48 -10.51
CA SER A 10 -11.21 -8.44 -11.46
C SER A 10 -10.43 -9.77 -11.52
N TRP A 11 -9.16 -9.77 -11.09
CA TRP A 11 -8.37 -10.99 -10.93
C TRP A 11 -9.07 -12.02 -10.04
N ASN A 12 -9.81 -11.58 -9.01
CA ASN A 12 -10.53 -12.48 -8.11
C ASN A 12 -11.77 -13.11 -8.75
N VAL A 13 -12.31 -12.48 -9.80
CA VAL A 13 -13.54 -12.92 -10.49
C VAL A 13 -13.23 -14.04 -11.48
N THR A 14 -12.00 -14.08 -12.00
CA THR A 14 -11.58 -15.06 -13.01
C THR A 14 -11.17 -16.42 -12.44
N GLU A 15 -11.60 -16.77 -11.21
CA GLU A 15 -11.20 -17.98 -10.47
C GLU A 15 -9.71 -18.38 -10.63
N PRO A 16 -8.77 -17.51 -10.22
CA PRO A 16 -7.37 -17.89 -10.19
C PRO A 16 -7.21 -19.07 -9.23
N LYS A 17 -6.72 -20.20 -9.75
CA LYS A 17 -6.65 -21.46 -8.98
C LYS A 17 -5.91 -21.33 -7.63
N ASN A 18 -5.02 -20.34 -7.48
CA ASN A 18 -4.17 -20.15 -6.28
C ASN A 18 -3.94 -18.66 -5.92
N GLY A 19 -4.95 -17.90 -5.50
CA GLY A 19 -4.71 -16.61 -4.84
C GLY A 19 -5.83 -15.58 -4.92
N SER A 20 -5.64 -14.43 -4.28
CA SER A 20 -6.53 -13.27 -4.40
C SER A 20 -5.73 -11.96 -4.32
N ILE A 21 -6.25 -10.92 -4.96
CA ILE A 21 -5.73 -9.55 -4.89
C ILE A 21 -6.78 -8.69 -4.19
N LYS A 22 -6.39 -7.97 -3.14
CA LYS A 22 -7.28 -7.02 -2.46
C LYS A 22 -6.73 -5.61 -2.66
N THR A 23 -7.64 -4.67 -2.89
CA THR A 23 -7.32 -3.25 -3.07
C THR A 23 -8.21 -2.43 -2.14
N LYS A 24 -7.63 -1.40 -1.51
CA LYS A 24 -8.31 -0.42 -0.66
C LYS A 24 -7.74 0.96 -0.95
N TYR A 25 -8.54 2.00 -0.73
CA TYR A 25 -8.05 3.36 -0.61
C TYR A 25 -7.47 3.59 0.78
N PHE A 26 -6.43 4.43 0.89
CA PHE A 26 -5.91 4.94 2.14
C PHE A 26 -5.98 6.47 2.12
N VAL A 27 -6.58 7.07 3.14
CA VAL A 27 -6.82 8.52 3.22
C VAL A 27 -6.12 9.10 4.44
N VAL A 28 -5.32 10.14 4.24
CA VAL A 28 -4.80 10.93 5.36
C VAL A 28 -5.79 12.06 5.64
N PRO A 29 -6.44 12.11 6.82
CA PRO A 29 -7.36 13.19 7.14
C PRO A 29 -6.62 14.52 7.32
N PRO A 30 -7.29 15.67 7.18
CA PRO A 30 -6.71 16.95 7.60
C PRO A 30 -6.46 16.97 9.12
N LEU A 31 -5.57 17.86 9.60
CA LEU A 31 -5.34 18.03 11.05
C LEU A 31 -6.45 18.86 11.70
N ASN A 32 -7.03 19.79 10.95
CA ASN A 32 -8.09 20.69 11.36
C ASN A 32 -9.26 20.54 10.38
N ASP A 33 -10.34 21.32 10.56
CA ASP A 33 -11.50 21.32 9.64
C ASP A 33 -11.18 21.86 8.24
N THR A 34 -9.97 22.39 8.02
CA THR A 34 -9.52 22.88 6.73
C THR A 34 -8.61 21.86 6.05
N GLN A 35 -9.07 21.32 4.94
CA GLN A 35 -8.24 20.53 4.05
C GLN A 35 -7.41 21.45 3.15
N ILE A 36 -6.08 21.34 3.26
CA ILE A 36 -5.16 21.98 2.30
C ILE A 36 -4.69 20.89 1.31
N PRO A 37 -5.02 21.01 0.02
CA PRO A 37 -4.64 20.01 -0.98
C PRO A 37 -3.14 19.68 -0.96
N TYR A 38 -2.81 18.40 -1.11
CA TYR A 38 -1.44 17.86 -1.25
C TYR A 38 -0.48 18.02 -0.06
N THR A 39 -0.91 18.66 1.03
CA THR A 39 -0.03 18.87 2.21
C THR A 39 0.15 17.61 3.06
N ARG A 40 -0.80 16.68 2.99
CA ARG A 40 -0.78 15.42 3.76
C ARG A 40 -1.06 14.27 2.81
N VAL A 41 -0.08 13.39 2.65
CA VAL A 41 -0.17 12.22 1.76
C VAL A 41 0.50 11.02 2.42
N ASN A 42 -0.03 9.83 2.14
CA ASN A 42 0.71 8.60 2.34
C ASN A 42 1.51 8.34 1.04
N HIS A 43 2.85 8.32 1.15
CA HIS A 43 3.73 8.21 -0.01
C HIS A 43 4.73 7.06 0.13
N ASN A 44 4.28 5.97 0.76
CA ASN A 44 5.08 4.79 1.02
C ASN A 44 5.46 4.04 -0.26
N LYS A 45 6.71 3.56 -0.31
CA LYS A 45 7.24 2.68 -1.37
C LYS A 45 7.93 1.49 -0.73
N TYR A 46 7.13 0.60 -0.16
CA TYR A 46 7.61 -0.64 0.41
C TYR A 46 6.75 -1.81 -0.05
N MET A 47 7.30 -3.01 0.10
CA MET A 47 6.59 -4.27 -0.07
C MET A 47 7.09 -5.23 1.01
N VAL A 48 6.17 -6.00 1.60
CA VAL A 48 6.50 -7.04 2.56
C VAL A 48 6.00 -8.38 2.05
N THR A 49 6.79 -9.41 2.26
CA THR A 49 6.49 -10.81 1.90
C THR A 49 6.89 -11.72 3.05
N ASP A 50 6.53 -13.00 2.97
CA ASP A 50 6.93 -13.99 3.97
C ASP A 50 8.46 -14.17 4.09
N LYS A 51 9.22 -13.72 3.09
CA LYS A 51 10.67 -13.94 2.99
C LYS A 51 11.51 -12.68 3.13
N ALA A 52 10.96 -11.50 2.87
CA ALA A 52 11.71 -10.26 2.85
C ALA A 52 10.83 -9.02 2.92
N ALA A 53 11.43 -7.93 3.36
CA ALA A 53 10.96 -6.57 3.21
C ALA A 53 11.77 -5.84 2.13
N TYR A 54 11.07 -5.07 1.30
CA TYR A 54 11.62 -4.15 0.33
C TYR A 54 11.22 -2.73 0.73
N VAL A 55 12.17 -1.80 0.75
CA VAL A 55 11.92 -0.36 0.87
C VAL A 55 12.75 0.35 -0.19
N GLY A 56 12.15 1.28 -0.94
CA GLY A 56 12.86 1.97 -2.01
C GLY A 56 12.34 3.37 -2.30
N THR A 57 12.89 3.98 -3.34
CA THR A 57 12.53 5.34 -3.76
C THR A 57 11.54 5.37 -4.92
N SER A 58 11.43 4.28 -5.69
CA SER A 58 10.62 4.21 -6.90
C SER A 58 9.14 3.96 -6.59
N ASN A 59 8.26 4.72 -7.24
CA ASN A 59 6.83 4.40 -7.29
C ASN A 59 6.58 3.10 -8.07
N TRP A 60 5.45 2.47 -7.81
CA TRP A 60 5.03 1.23 -8.48
C TRP A 60 4.17 1.48 -9.74
N SER A 61 4.38 2.62 -10.39
CA SER A 61 3.75 2.97 -11.66
C SER A 61 4.66 2.59 -12.83
N GLY A 62 4.07 2.20 -13.96
CA GLY A 62 4.81 1.65 -15.11
C GLY A 62 5.90 2.57 -15.67
N ASP A 63 5.69 3.88 -15.62
CA ASP A 63 6.66 4.89 -16.05
C ASP A 63 7.96 4.85 -15.24
N TYR A 64 7.91 4.52 -13.94
CA TYR A 64 9.10 4.41 -13.11
C TYR A 64 10.02 3.23 -13.49
N PHE A 65 9.51 2.26 -14.26
CA PHE A 65 10.31 1.14 -14.78
C PHE A 65 11.02 1.48 -16.11
N ILE A 66 10.63 2.58 -16.77
CA ILE A 66 11.11 2.92 -18.12
C ILE A 66 12.06 4.12 -18.07
N SER A 67 11.69 5.17 -17.35
CA SER A 67 12.32 6.49 -17.45
C SER A 67 12.93 7.01 -16.15
N THR A 68 12.81 6.27 -15.05
CA THR A 68 13.25 6.73 -13.72
C THR A 68 14.25 5.75 -13.09
N GLY A 69 15.33 6.29 -12.54
CA GLY A 69 16.26 5.55 -11.70
C GLY A 69 15.87 5.61 -10.22
N GLY A 70 16.18 4.56 -9.46
CA GLY A 70 15.93 4.53 -8.03
C GLY A 70 16.87 3.60 -7.29
N VAL A 71 16.80 3.63 -5.96
CA VAL A 71 17.56 2.74 -5.07
C VAL A 71 16.59 2.02 -4.14
N SER A 72 16.96 0.81 -3.75
CA SER A 72 16.20 0.03 -2.79
C SER A 72 17.09 -0.75 -1.84
N CYS A 73 16.53 -1.05 -0.67
CA CYS A 73 17.08 -1.97 0.32
C CYS A 73 16.15 -3.16 0.45
N ILE A 74 16.72 -4.37 0.42
CA ILE A 74 16.00 -5.63 0.60
C ILE A 74 16.56 -6.30 1.85
N VAL A 75 15.70 -6.49 2.85
CA VAL A 75 16.04 -7.16 4.10
C VAL A 75 15.36 -8.52 4.10
N LYS A 76 16.15 -9.60 4.05
CA LYS A 76 15.63 -10.97 4.12
C LYS A 76 15.24 -11.31 5.55
N LYS A 77 14.16 -12.07 5.70
CA LYS A 77 13.73 -12.60 7.00
C LYS A 77 14.86 -13.50 7.55
N PRO A 78 15.45 -13.18 8.70
CA PRO A 78 16.43 -14.04 9.33
C PRO A 78 15.74 -15.22 10.02
N ASN A 79 16.49 -16.29 10.28
CA ASN A 79 16.04 -17.37 11.13
C ASN A 79 16.23 -16.94 12.60
N ILE A 80 15.25 -16.25 13.17
CA ILE A 80 15.24 -15.85 14.57
C ILE A 80 14.73 -17.02 15.41
N THR A 81 15.48 -17.37 16.47
CA THR A 81 15.10 -18.44 17.41
C THR A 81 14.46 -17.90 18.70
N ASP A 82 14.60 -16.60 18.95
CA ASP A 82 13.98 -15.91 20.07
C ASP A 82 12.52 -15.55 19.71
N PRO A 83 11.52 -16.12 20.41
CA PRO A 83 10.10 -15.87 20.12
C PRO A 83 9.65 -14.43 20.40
N ASP A 84 10.38 -13.68 21.23
CA ASP A 84 10.02 -12.30 21.60
C ASP A 84 10.63 -11.24 20.66
N SER A 85 11.52 -11.67 19.76
CA SER A 85 12.21 -10.79 18.80
C SER A 85 11.48 -10.73 17.46
N LEU A 86 11.13 -9.53 17.00
CA LEU A 86 10.60 -9.32 15.65
C LEU A 86 11.72 -9.01 14.66
N SER A 87 11.65 -9.62 13.47
CA SER A 87 12.49 -9.24 12.35
C SER A 87 11.97 -7.99 11.66
N ILE A 88 12.84 -7.27 10.93
CA ILE A 88 12.44 -6.10 10.12
C ILE A 88 11.25 -6.40 9.17
N PRO A 89 11.20 -7.54 8.45
CA PRO A 89 10.00 -7.89 7.68
C PRO A 89 8.73 -8.02 8.52
N GLU A 90 8.81 -8.53 9.75
CA GLU A 90 7.66 -8.65 10.65
C GLU A 90 7.22 -7.29 11.19
N GLU A 91 8.16 -6.43 11.59
CA GLU A 91 7.85 -5.06 11.99
C GLU A 91 7.19 -4.27 10.85
N LEU A 92 7.70 -4.39 9.62
CA LEU A 92 7.13 -3.73 8.46
C LEU A 92 5.74 -4.28 8.11
N LYS A 93 5.52 -5.58 8.32
CA LYS A 93 4.18 -6.18 8.22
C LYS A 93 3.21 -5.54 9.21
N LEU A 94 3.62 -5.30 10.46
CA LEU A 94 2.77 -4.61 11.44
C LEU A 94 2.43 -3.18 11.01
N VAL A 95 3.37 -2.46 10.38
CA VAL A 95 3.08 -1.13 9.79
C VAL A 95 2.04 -1.24 8.68
N PHE A 96 2.17 -2.25 7.81
CA PHE A 96 1.17 -2.53 6.77
C PHE A 96 -0.21 -2.83 7.37
N GLU A 97 -0.29 -3.76 8.32
CA GLU A 97 -1.56 -4.19 8.94
C GLU A 97 -2.21 -3.04 9.71
N ARG A 98 -1.43 -2.25 10.46
CA ARG A 98 -1.91 -1.03 11.12
C ARG A 98 -2.60 -0.10 10.14
N ASP A 99 -2.00 0.16 8.99
CA ASP A 99 -2.58 1.03 7.97
C ASP A 99 -3.78 0.36 7.31
N TRP A 100 -3.63 -0.90 6.90
CA TRP A 100 -4.61 -1.68 6.14
C TRP A 100 -5.93 -1.91 6.89
N ASP A 101 -5.88 -2.05 8.22
CA ASP A 101 -7.04 -2.28 9.08
C ASP A 101 -7.48 -1.01 9.84
N SER A 102 -6.87 0.14 9.55
CA SER A 102 -7.27 1.42 10.14
C SER A 102 -8.61 1.94 9.61
N SER A 103 -9.22 2.84 10.38
CA SER A 103 -10.37 3.65 9.95
C SER A 103 -10.06 4.62 8.80
N TYR A 104 -8.81 4.71 8.38
CA TYR A 104 -8.35 5.52 7.25
C TYR A 104 -8.36 4.75 5.93
N THR A 105 -8.77 3.48 5.95
CA THR A 105 -8.89 2.66 4.75
C THR A 105 -10.33 2.41 4.34
N PHE A 106 -10.56 2.40 3.04
CA PHE A 106 -11.89 2.23 2.45
C PHE A 106 -11.85 1.17 1.35
N ASP A 107 -12.79 0.24 1.36
CA ASP A 107 -12.94 -0.73 0.29
C ASP A 107 -13.35 0.00 -1.00
N ILE A 108 -12.69 -0.34 -2.10
CA ILE A 108 -12.97 0.28 -3.40
C ILE A 108 -14.41 0.06 -3.88
N ASN A 109 -15.05 -1.00 -3.42
CA ASN A 109 -16.41 -1.36 -3.82
C ASN A 109 -17.49 -0.69 -2.96
N THR A 110 -17.13 -0.11 -1.81
CA THR A 110 -18.10 0.46 -0.88
C THR A 110 -18.18 1.98 -0.93
N VAL A 111 -17.15 2.65 -1.47
CA VAL A 111 -17.13 4.11 -1.64
C VAL A 111 -16.91 4.50 -3.09
N GLU A 112 -17.74 5.40 -3.61
CA GLU A 112 -17.56 5.91 -4.97
C GLU A 112 -16.28 6.75 -5.08
N GLN A 113 -16.05 7.56 -4.04
CA GLN A 113 -14.87 8.37 -3.79
C GLN A 113 -14.63 8.40 -2.28
N PRO A 114 -13.41 8.10 -1.80
CA PRO A 114 -13.12 8.17 -0.38
C PRO A 114 -13.08 9.64 0.10
N PRO A 115 -13.35 9.90 1.40
CA PRO A 115 -13.34 11.26 1.95
C PRO A 115 -12.01 11.98 1.68
N TYR A 116 -12.05 13.30 1.53
CA TYR A 116 -10.85 14.14 1.36
C TYR A 116 -10.03 13.82 0.09
N CYS A 117 -10.48 12.96 -0.81
CA CYS A 117 -9.90 12.86 -2.14
C CYS A 117 -10.60 13.86 -3.06
N HIS A 118 -9.82 14.77 -3.65
CA HIS A 118 -10.31 15.68 -4.69
C HIS A 118 -10.00 15.10 -6.06
N ASP A 119 -10.97 15.10 -6.96
CA ASP A 119 -10.69 14.89 -8.38
C ASP A 119 -10.01 16.14 -8.92
N ASN A 120 -8.80 15.97 -9.44
CA ASN A 120 -8.18 16.95 -10.29
C ASN A 120 -8.97 17.00 -11.60
N LYS A 121 -9.96 17.89 -11.66
CA LYS A 121 -10.43 18.44 -12.93
C LYS A 121 -9.46 19.49 -13.41
#